data_AF-A0A2N3B7H6-F1
#
_entry.id   AF-A0A2N3B7H6-F1
#
_cell.length_a   1.000
_cell.length_b   1.000
_cell.length_c   1.000
_cell.angle_alpha   90.00
_cell.angle_beta   90.00
_cell.angle_gamma   90.00
#
_symmetry.space_group_name_H-M   'P 1'
#
loop_
_entity.id
_entity.type
_entity.pdbx_description
1 polymer ?
#
loop_
_entity_poly.entity_id
_entity_poly.type
_entity_poly.pdbx_seq_one_letter_code
_entity_poly.pdbx_strand_id
1 'polypeptide(L)' 'DPDRVALDLRLTRVLSVGNYALGMAFSDGHDTGIYTFKALRAMTGTELEDV' A
#
# COMPACT_ATOMS: atom_id res chain seq x y z
N ASP A 1 -6.72 -0.67 14.42
CA ASP A 1 -8.14 -0.99 14.56
C ASP A 1 -8.71 -1.14 13.15
N PRO A 2 -8.91 -2.37 12.67
CA PRO A 2 -9.36 -2.63 11.30
C PRO A 2 -10.72 -1.98 11.00
N ASP A 3 -11.59 -1.84 12.01
CA ASP A 3 -12.93 -1.24 11.86
C ASP A 3 -12.89 0.27 11.52
N ARG A 4 -11.70 0.89 11.60
CA ARG A 4 -11.50 2.31 11.27
C ARG A 4 -11.04 2.55 9.83
N VAL A 5 -10.78 1.49 9.07
CA VAL A 5 -10.37 1.60 7.66
C VAL A 5 -11.62 1.69 6.79
N ALA A 6 -11.69 2.71 5.92
CA ALA A 6 -12.83 2.88 5.02
C ALA A 6 -12.89 1.74 3.99
N LEU A 7 -14.10 1.22 3.73
CA LEU A 7 -14.30 0.12 2.77
C LEU A 7 -14.00 0.52 1.32
N ASP A 8 -14.06 1.82 0.98
CA ASP A 8 -13.75 2.35 -0.34
C ASP A 8 -12.29 2.85 -0.47
N LEU A 9 -11.44 2.48 0.49
CA LEU A 9 -10.02 2.81 0.47
C LEU A 9 -9.38 2.26 -0.80
N ARG A 10 -8.74 3.16 -1.55
CA ARG A 10 -8.10 2.82 -2.82
C ARG A 10 -6.78 3.54 -2.98
N LEU A 11 -5.89 2.91 -3.73
CA LEU A 11 -4.68 3.54 -4.24
C LEU A 11 -5.05 4.63 -5.25
N THR A 12 -4.53 5.83 -5.04
CA THR A 12 -4.70 6.97 -5.96
C THR A 12 -3.44 7.22 -6.78
N ARG A 13 -2.27 6.81 -6.28
CA ARG A 13 -0.99 6.99 -6.97
C ARG A 13 0.06 5.98 -6.50
N VAL A 14 0.88 5.52 -7.45
CA VAL A 14 2.10 4.72 -7.19
C VAL A 14 3.29 5.44 -7.81
N LEU A 15 4.40 5.50 -7.07
CA LEU A 15 5.60 6.24 -7.40
C LEU A 15 6.83 5.39 -7.20
N SER A 16 7.84 5.53 -8.07
CA SER A 16 9.16 5.01 -7.76
C SER A 16 9.87 5.90 -6.74
N VAL A 17 10.44 5.30 -5.70
CA VAL A 17 11.30 5.98 -4.74
C VAL A 17 12.72 5.44 -4.94
N GLY A 18 13.51 6.19 -5.70
CA GLY A 18 14.79 5.71 -6.22
C GLY A 18 14.64 4.35 -6.91
N ASN A 19 15.62 3.47 -6.71
CA ASN A 19 15.63 2.10 -7.22
C ASN A 19 15.44 1.04 -6.11
N TYR A 20 14.79 1.39 -4.99
CA TYR A 20 14.71 0.49 -3.84
C TYR A 20 13.32 0.36 -3.19
N ALA A 21 12.35 1.21 -3.56
CA ALA A 21 11.04 1.25 -2.94
C ALA A 21 9.96 1.83 -3.87
N LEU A 22 8.70 1.63 -3.46
CA LEU A 22 7.54 2.33 -3.98
C LEU A 22 6.99 3.31 -2.95
N GLY A 23 6.57 4.48 -3.41
CA GLY A 23 5.67 5.37 -2.67
C GLY A 23 4.24 5.12 -3.10
N MET A 24 3.30 5.10 -2.15
CA MET A 24 1.88 4.85 -2.41
C MET A 24 1.03 5.94 -1.75
N ALA A 25 0.09 6.49 -2.50
CA ALA A 25 -0.91 7.41 -1.98
C ALA A 25 -2.28 6.74 -1.96
N PHE A 26 -3.01 6.96 -0.87
CA PHE A 26 -4.34 6.42 -0.63
C PHE A 26 -5.40 7.52 -0.69
N SER A 27 -6.64 7.14 -0.98
CA SER A 27 -7.77 8.07 -1.10
C SER A 27 -8.17 8.76 0.20
N ASP A 28 -7.73 8.24 1.35
CA ASP A 28 -7.97 8.82 2.67
C ASP A 28 -6.94 9.91 3.07
N GLY A 29 -6.03 10.25 2.15
CA GLY A 29 -5.05 11.32 2.33
C GLY A 29 -3.67 10.86 2.81
N HIS A 30 -3.46 9.57 3.06
CA HIS A 30 -2.12 9.06 3.36
C HIS A 30 -1.26 8.98 2.09
N ASP A 31 -0.18 9.75 2.02
CA ASP A 31 0.69 9.83 0.83
C ASP A 31 2.21 9.78 1.14
N THR A 32 2.57 9.55 2.40
CA THR A 32 3.97 9.58 2.88
C THR A 32 4.62 8.21 3.03
N GLY A 33 3.89 7.12 2.75
CA GLY A 33 4.38 5.75 2.93
C GLY A 33 5.49 5.36 1.94
N ILE A 34 6.57 4.75 2.44
CA ILE A 34 7.66 4.17 1.63
C ILE A 34 7.70 2.65 1.85
N TYR A 35 7.51 1.91 0.76
CA TYR A 35 7.39 0.46 0.75
C TYR A 35 8.59 -0.12 0.03
N THR A 36 9.61 -0.52 0.79
CA THR A 36 10.84 -1.09 0.20
C THR A 36 10.55 -2.39 -0.53
N PHE A 37 11.26 -2.64 -1.63
CA PHE A 37 11.08 -3.90 -2.37
C PHE A 37 11.43 -5.13 -1.54
N LYS A 38 12.33 -5.00 -0.56
CA LYS A 38 12.65 -6.08 0.39
C LYS A 38 11.45 -6.40 1.27
N ALA A 39 10.80 -5.39 1.85
CA ALA A 39 9.62 -5.58 2.69
C ALA A 39 8.45 -6.15 1.86
N LEU A 40 8.18 -5.58 0.69
CA LEU A 40 7.13 -6.07 -0.22
C LEU A 40 7.35 -7.53 -0.63
N ARG A 41 8.58 -7.94 -0.93
CA ARG A 41 8.90 -9.34 -1.26
C ARG A 41 8.81 -10.29 -0.06
N ALA A 42 9.01 -9.79 1.15
CA ALA A 42 8.92 -10.58 2.38
C ALA A 42 7.46 -10.76 2.85
N MET A 43 6.54 -9.90 2.40
CA MET A 43 5.11 -10.08 2.62
C MET A 43 4.67 -11.37 1.91
N THR A 44 4.19 -12.32 2.70
CA THR A 44 3.65 -13.61 2.24
C THR A 44 2.17 -13.63 2.58
N GLY A 45 1.32 -13.87 1.57
CA GLY A 45 -0.13 -13.80 1.70
C GLY A 45 -0.75 -12.78 0.73
N THR A 46 -0.82 -13.15 -0.54
CA THR A 46 -1.87 -12.66 -1.44
C THR A 46 -3.02 -13.64 -1.40
N GLU A 47 -3.60 -13.88 -0.21
CA GLU A 47 -4.98 -14.33 -0.21
C GLU A 47 -5.77 -13.09 -0.65
N LEU A 48 -5.98 -12.99 -1.95
CA LEU A 48 -6.95 -12.06 -2.51
C LEU A 48 -8.29 -12.59 -2.02
N GLU A 49 -8.78 -12.10 -0.89
CA GLU A 49 -10.18 -12.30 -0.54
C GLU A 49 -10.98 -11.62 -1.66
N ASP A 50 -11.67 -12.43 -2.47
CA ASP A 50 -12.64 -11.95 -3.44
C ASP A 50 -13.76 -11.26 -2.65
N VAL A 51 -13.75 -9.93 -2.64
CA VAL A 51 -14.82 -9.07 -2.12
C VAL A 51 -15.87 -8.82 -3.20
#